data_AF-A0A2S1TYW6-F1
#
_entry.id   AF-A0A2S1TYW6-F1
#
_cell.length_a   1.000
_cell.length_b   1.000
_cell.length_c   1.000
_cell.angle_alpha   90.00
_cell.angle_beta   90.00
_cell.angle_gamma   90.00
#
_symmetry.space_group_name_H-M   'P 1'
#
loop_
_entity.id
_entity.type
_entity.pdbx_description
1 polymer ?
#
loop_
_entity_poly.entity_id
_entity_poly.type
_entity_poly.pdbx_seq_one_letter_code
_entity_poly.pdbx_strand_id
1 'polypeptide(L)'
;EIYSEDYSVIRFTNGDIKEMMRDKTVYFYSSTQTTQTTYNDGMEVFKFGNGQVETKYPDGTNEIVFPDNTIKYLYSNGEEVSFFPDGTKQKINSNGSKIVEFSDGSKEITTKEYRQRIQQDGVTKTIYSNGIQVTQYPNGRVRIKDEKGNVMRDRIISKKK
;
A
#
# COMPACT_ATOMS: atom_id res chain seq x y z
N GLU A 1 -22.05 5.30 -34.62
CA GLU A 1 -21.60 4.39 -35.68
C GLU A 1 -21.74 2.96 -35.17
N ILE A 2 -22.44 2.08 -35.90
CA ILE A 2 -22.52 0.65 -35.57
C ILE A 2 -21.69 -0.08 -36.63
N TYR A 3 -20.72 -0.88 -36.19
CA TYR A 3 -19.77 -1.55 -37.08
C TYR A 3 -20.05 -3.06 -37.17
N SER A 4 -20.55 -3.67 -36.09
CA SER A 4 -21.05 -5.05 -36.04
C SER A 4 -22.05 -5.21 -34.89
N GLU A 5 -22.68 -6.39 -34.73
CA GLU A 5 -23.58 -6.65 -33.59
C GLU A 5 -22.89 -6.46 -32.24
N ASP A 6 -21.60 -6.80 -32.18
CA ASP A 6 -20.79 -6.80 -30.95
C ASP A 6 -19.89 -5.55 -30.83
N TYR A 7 -19.97 -4.58 -31.76
CA TYR A 7 -19.12 -3.39 -31.73
C TYR A 7 -19.82 -2.12 -32.27
N SER A 8 -19.86 -1.08 -31.43
CA SER A 8 -20.36 0.23 -31.81
C SER A 8 -19.59 1.37 -31.12
N VAL A 9 -19.60 2.54 -31.76
CA VAL A 9 -18.88 3.74 -31.31
C VAL A 9 -19.82 4.94 -31.31
N ILE A 10 -19.77 5.72 -30.24
CA ILE A 10 -20.46 7.00 -30.09
C ILE A 10 -19.40 8.08 -29.90
N ARG A 11 -19.45 9.13 -30.70
CA ARG A 11 -18.59 10.31 -30.60
C ARG A 11 -19.43 11.48 -30.12
N PHE A 12 -19.03 12.10 -29.02
CA PHE A 12 -19.76 13.21 -28.41
C PHE A 12 -19.18 14.55 -28.88
N THR A 13 -19.98 15.62 -28.81
CA THR A 13 -19.57 16.97 -29.24
C THR A 13 -18.51 17.60 -28.35
N ASN A 14 -18.37 17.14 -27.11
CA ASN A 14 -17.30 17.54 -26.19
C ASN A 14 -15.96 16.84 -26.48
N GLY A 15 -15.90 15.99 -27.52
CA GLY A 15 -14.72 15.22 -27.91
C GLY A 15 -14.61 13.85 -27.25
N ASP A 16 -15.50 13.51 -26.32
CA ASP A 16 -15.51 12.19 -25.69
C ASP A 16 -15.89 11.09 -26.69
N ILE A 17 -15.42 9.87 -26.42
CA ILE A 17 -15.70 8.70 -27.25
C ILE A 17 -16.16 7.57 -26.34
N LYS A 18 -17.27 6.91 -26.70
CA LYS A 18 -17.72 5.69 -26.05
C LYS A 18 -17.73 4.55 -27.06
N GLU A 19 -16.99 3.50 -26.78
CA GLU A 19 -16.95 2.26 -27.53
C GLU A 19 -17.64 1.16 -26.72
N MET A 20 -18.53 0.41 -27.34
CA MET A 20 -19.24 -0.70 -26.72
C MET A 20 -18.84 -1.98 -27.45
N MET A 21 -18.30 -2.93 -26.70
CA MET A 21 -17.88 -4.25 -27.14
C MET A 21 -18.70 -5.32 -26.40
N ARG A 22 -18.60 -6.58 -26.82
CA ARG A 22 -19.31 -7.70 -26.19
C ARG A 22 -18.99 -7.90 -24.70
N ASP A 23 -17.74 -7.72 -24.32
CA ASP A 23 -17.19 -8.03 -23.00
C ASP A 23 -17.00 -6.79 -22.10
N LYS A 24 -17.01 -5.60 -22.70
CA LYS A 24 -16.69 -4.34 -22.02
C LYS A 24 -17.22 -3.11 -22.73
N THR A 25 -17.27 -2.00 -22.01
CA THR A 25 -17.47 -0.65 -22.54
C THR A 25 -16.23 0.19 -22.25
N VAL A 26 -15.73 0.93 -23.24
CA VAL A 26 -14.60 1.86 -23.10
C VAL A 26 -15.12 3.28 -23.29
N TYR A 27 -14.85 4.16 -22.33
CA TYR A 27 -15.18 5.58 -22.39
C TYR A 27 -13.90 6.40 -22.31
N PHE A 28 -13.65 7.23 -23.30
CA PHE A 28 -12.54 8.18 -23.35
C PHE A 28 -13.06 9.60 -23.07
N TYR A 29 -12.54 10.19 -22.01
CA TYR A 29 -12.77 11.58 -21.60
C TYR A 29 -11.69 12.47 -22.19
N SER A 30 -12.07 13.31 -23.16
CA SER A 30 -11.13 14.14 -23.93
C SER A 30 -10.47 15.22 -23.09
N SER A 31 -11.24 15.88 -22.22
CA SER A 31 -10.76 17.02 -21.41
C SER A 31 -9.68 16.63 -20.40
N THR A 32 -9.70 15.40 -19.89
CA THR A 32 -8.77 14.89 -18.88
C THR A 32 -7.79 13.86 -19.42
N GLN A 33 -7.91 13.50 -20.71
CA GLN A 33 -7.18 12.40 -21.33
C GLN A 33 -7.27 11.10 -20.49
N THR A 34 -8.47 10.77 -20.03
CA THR A 34 -8.70 9.60 -19.17
C THR A 34 -9.52 8.56 -19.93
N THR A 35 -9.13 7.29 -19.85
CA THR A 35 -9.91 6.17 -20.38
C THR A 35 -10.46 5.33 -19.23
N GLN A 36 -11.79 5.19 -19.16
CA GLN A 36 -12.47 4.23 -18.31
C GLN A 36 -12.84 3.00 -19.13
N THR A 37 -12.56 1.81 -18.62
CA THR A 37 -13.02 0.53 -19.19
C THR A 37 -13.85 -0.18 -18.13
N THR A 38 -15.11 -0.48 -18.43
CA THR A 38 -16.01 -1.23 -17.55
C THR A 38 -16.27 -2.60 -18.17
N TYR A 39 -15.91 -3.67 -17.46
CA TYR A 39 -16.10 -5.05 -17.88
C TYR A 39 -17.43 -5.61 -17.38
N ASN A 40 -17.95 -6.64 -18.04
CA ASN A 40 -19.24 -7.25 -17.68
C ASN A 40 -19.25 -7.94 -16.31
N ASP A 41 -18.09 -8.29 -15.76
CA ASP A 41 -17.94 -8.85 -14.41
C ASP A 41 -17.97 -7.78 -13.30
N GLY A 42 -18.07 -6.50 -13.67
CA GLY A 42 -18.08 -5.36 -12.76
C GLY A 42 -16.70 -4.76 -12.49
N MET A 43 -15.61 -5.30 -13.05
CA MET A 43 -14.29 -4.69 -12.96
C MET A 43 -14.25 -3.38 -13.74
N GLU A 44 -13.64 -2.34 -13.17
CA GLU A 44 -13.41 -1.07 -13.85
C GLU A 44 -11.91 -0.73 -13.89
N VAL A 45 -11.42 -0.25 -15.03
CA VAL A 45 -10.03 0.20 -15.19
C VAL A 45 -10.01 1.64 -15.68
N PHE A 46 -9.38 2.53 -14.94
CA PHE A 46 -9.14 3.93 -15.29
C PHE A 46 -7.67 4.09 -15.67
N LYS A 47 -7.40 4.64 -16.85
CA LYS A 47 -6.06 5.06 -17.29
C LYS A 47 -6.05 6.56 -17.43
N PHE A 48 -5.24 7.23 -16.61
CA PHE A 48 -5.16 8.69 -16.57
C PHE A 48 -4.04 9.21 -17.48
N GLY A 49 -4.17 10.45 -17.96
CA GLY A 49 -3.18 11.07 -18.85
C GLY A 49 -1.79 11.27 -18.22
N ASN A 50 -1.68 11.22 -16.89
CA ASN A 50 -0.41 11.27 -16.16
C ASN A 50 0.31 9.90 -16.08
N GLY A 51 -0.25 8.83 -16.65
CA GLY A 51 0.29 7.47 -16.60
C GLY A 51 -0.18 6.63 -15.41
N GLN A 52 -0.94 7.19 -14.48
CA GLN A 52 -1.55 6.42 -13.40
C GLN A 52 -2.64 5.49 -13.96
N VAL A 53 -2.72 4.28 -13.41
CA VAL A 53 -3.77 3.31 -13.71
C VAL A 53 -4.46 2.89 -12.41
N GLU A 54 -5.78 2.91 -12.39
CA GLU A 54 -6.58 2.42 -11.27
C GLU A 54 -7.49 1.29 -11.72
N THR A 55 -7.46 0.16 -11.02
CA THR A 55 -8.36 -0.98 -11.23
C THR A 55 -9.25 -1.12 -10.01
N LYS A 56 -10.56 -1.04 -10.20
CA LYS A 56 -11.58 -1.32 -9.18
C LYS A 56 -12.12 -2.72 -9.39
N TYR A 57 -11.97 -3.58 -8.40
CA TYR A 57 -12.41 -4.96 -8.44
C TYR A 57 -13.81 -5.11 -7.84
N PRO A 58 -14.61 -6.11 -8.30
CA PRO A 58 -15.96 -6.35 -7.78
C PRO A 58 -16.04 -6.68 -6.28
N ASP A 59 -14.94 -7.16 -5.68
CA ASP A 59 -14.85 -7.45 -4.25
C ASP A 59 -14.63 -6.19 -3.37
N GLY A 60 -14.56 -5.00 -4.01
CA GLY A 60 -14.30 -3.72 -3.37
C GLY A 60 -12.83 -3.36 -3.21
N THR A 61 -11.91 -4.21 -3.66
CA THR A 61 -10.48 -3.90 -3.71
C THR A 61 -10.20 -2.87 -4.80
N ASN A 62 -9.35 -1.88 -4.53
CA ASN A 62 -8.82 -0.97 -5.55
C ASN A 62 -7.30 -1.16 -5.66
N GLU A 63 -6.81 -1.35 -6.87
CA GLU A 63 -5.38 -1.34 -7.20
C GLU A 63 -5.04 -0.05 -7.93
N ILE A 64 -3.94 0.59 -7.54
CA ILE A 64 -3.43 1.83 -8.13
C ILE A 64 -1.98 1.59 -8.52
N VAL A 65 -1.68 1.73 -9.81
CA VAL A 65 -0.32 1.73 -10.34
C VAL A 65 0.05 3.19 -10.65
N PHE A 66 0.99 3.72 -9.89
CA PHE A 66 1.47 5.09 -10.04
C PHE A 66 2.53 5.20 -11.14
N PRO A 67 2.78 6.41 -11.69
CA PRO A 67 3.79 6.61 -12.74
C PRO A 67 5.22 6.26 -12.35
N ASP A 68 5.53 6.25 -11.04
CA ASP A 68 6.83 5.83 -10.51
C ASP A 68 6.96 4.30 -10.38
N ASN A 69 5.94 3.53 -10.77
CA ASN A 69 5.78 2.09 -10.59
C ASN A 69 5.50 1.66 -9.14
N THR A 70 5.13 2.57 -8.24
CA THR A 70 4.54 2.18 -6.97
C THR A 70 3.18 1.52 -7.23
N ILE A 71 2.93 0.36 -6.62
CA ILE A 71 1.64 -0.33 -6.69
C ILE A 71 0.98 -0.24 -5.32
N LYS A 72 -0.25 0.25 -5.25
CA LYS A 72 -1.03 0.36 -4.01
C LYS A 72 -2.34 -0.40 -4.11
N TYR A 73 -2.61 -1.25 -3.13
CA TYR A 73 -3.88 -1.91 -2.91
C TYR A 73 -4.63 -1.26 -1.75
N LEU A 74 -5.90 -0.96 -1.96
CA LEU A 74 -6.86 -0.51 -0.94
C LEU A 74 -7.93 -1.59 -0.81
N TYR A 75 -8.02 -2.23 0.35
CA TYR A 75 -8.97 -3.31 0.58
C TYR A 75 -10.25 -2.79 1.22
N SER A 76 -11.37 -3.50 0.99
CA SER A 76 -12.69 -3.15 1.52
C SER A 76 -12.76 -3.17 3.06
N ASN A 77 -11.85 -3.88 3.73
CA ASN A 77 -11.72 -3.91 5.18
C ASN A 77 -10.95 -2.68 5.76
N GLY A 78 -10.50 -1.75 4.91
CA GLY A 78 -9.74 -0.56 5.29
C GLY A 78 -8.23 -0.80 5.45
N GLU A 79 -7.72 -1.99 5.13
CA GLU A 79 -6.27 -2.21 5.02
C GLU A 79 -5.73 -1.64 3.70
N GLU A 80 -4.48 -1.18 3.73
CA GLU A 80 -3.76 -0.71 2.56
C GLU A 80 -2.40 -1.41 2.47
N VAL A 81 -1.98 -1.78 1.25
CA VAL A 81 -0.64 -2.31 0.99
C VAL A 81 -0.01 -1.54 -0.17
N SER A 82 1.24 -1.13 -0.03
CA SER A 82 2.01 -0.50 -1.11
C SER A 82 3.32 -1.26 -1.36
N PHE A 83 3.66 -1.44 -2.62
CA PHE A 83 4.92 -1.99 -3.10
C PHE A 83 5.65 -0.89 -3.86
N PHE A 84 6.85 -0.55 -3.39
CA PHE A 84 7.68 0.49 -3.96
C PHE A 84 8.74 -0.10 -4.91
N PRO A 85 9.21 0.66 -5.91
CA PRO A 85 10.21 0.19 -6.87
C PRO A 85 11.54 -0.25 -6.26
N ASP A 86 11.89 0.29 -5.08
CA ASP A 86 13.11 -0.07 -4.34
C ASP A 86 13.00 -1.41 -3.58
N GLY A 87 11.87 -2.11 -3.71
CA GLY A 87 11.55 -3.35 -3.02
C GLY A 87 10.95 -3.15 -1.63
N THR A 88 10.77 -1.91 -1.16
CA THR A 88 10.09 -1.63 0.10
C THR A 88 8.61 -2.02 -0.02
N LYS A 89 8.08 -2.64 1.03
CA LYS A 89 6.66 -2.94 1.20
C LYS A 89 6.12 -2.20 2.41
N GLN A 90 4.98 -1.53 2.24
CA GLN A 90 4.27 -0.88 3.33
C GLN A 90 2.90 -1.52 3.50
N LYS A 91 2.49 -1.77 4.74
CA LYS A 91 1.14 -2.16 5.11
C LYS A 91 0.58 -1.16 6.13
N ILE A 92 -0.62 -0.68 5.91
CA ILE A 92 -1.41 0.06 6.90
C ILE A 92 -2.60 -0.84 7.25
N ASN A 93 -2.72 -1.21 8.52
CA ASN A 93 -3.84 -2.01 9.00
C ASN A 93 -5.05 -1.09 9.30
N SER A 94 -6.25 -1.67 9.32
CA SER A 94 -7.50 -0.95 9.60
C SER A 94 -7.53 -0.22 10.96
N ASN A 95 -6.71 -0.65 11.92
CA ASN A 95 -6.54 0.02 13.21
C ASN A 95 -5.56 1.23 13.18
N GLY A 96 -5.00 1.54 12.02
CA GLY A 96 -4.03 2.63 11.79
C GLY A 96 -2.57 2.26 12.08
N SER A 97 -2.28 1.04 12.52
CA SER A 97 -0.89 0.59 12.66
C SER A 97 -0.24 0.41 11.28
N LYS A 98 1.03 0.81 11.19
CA LYS A 98 1.81 0.80 9.95
C LYS A 98 3.01 -0.14 10.10
N ILE A 99 3.25 -0.96 9.09
CA ILE A 99 4.42 -1.83 8.97
C ILE A 99 5.14 -1.45 7.67
N VAL A 100 6.43 -1.21 7.73
CA VAL A 100 7.32 -1.02 6.57
C VAL A 100 8.35 -2.13 6.62
N GLU A 101 8.47 -2.88 5.53
CA GLU A 101 9.50 -3.89 5.32
C GLU A 101 10.39 -3.41 4.19
N PHE A 102 11.66 -3.18 4.49
CA PHE A 102 12.63 -2.68 3.52
C PHE A 102 13.21 -3.85 2.72
N SER A 103 13.77 -3.56 1.55
CA SER A 103 14.39 -4.57 0.66
C SER A 103 15.56 -5.31 1.30
N ASP A 104 16.16 -4.70 2.31
CA ASP A 104 17.26 -5.24 3.09
C ASP A 104 16.78 -6.25 4.17
N GLY A 105 15.46 -6.42 4.34
CA GLY A 105 14.83 -7.32 5.32
C GLY A 105 14.57 -6.69 6.69
N SER A 106 15.06 -5.47 6.93
CA SER A 106 14.72 -4.72 8.14
C SER A 106 13.25 -4.28 8.12
N LYS A 107 12.67 -4.08 9.31
CA LYS A 107 11.26 -3.71 9.45
C LYS A 107 11.07 -2.55 10.41
N GLU A 108 10.11 -1.69 10.11
CA GLU A 108 9.60 -0.66 11.01
C GLU A 108 8.12 -0.87 11.28
N ILE A 109 7.74 -0.89 12.55
CA ILE A 109 6.36 -1.02 13.02
C ILE A 109 6.02 0.25 13.78
N THR A 110 4.94 0.92 13.39
CA THR A 110 4.41 2.09 14.07
C THR A 110 2.99 1.81 14.52
N THR A 111 2.74 1.98 15.81
CA THR A 111 1.42 1.91 16.44
C THR A 111 1.14 3.22 17.16
N LYS A 112 -0.03 3.34 17.80
CA LYS A 112 -0.33 4.47 18.71
C LYS A 112 0.56 4.46 19.96
N GLU A 113 1.04 3.29 20.36
CA GLU A 113 1.75 3.09 21.63
C GLU A 113 3.27 3.10 21.47
N TYR A 114 3.79 2.72 20.31
CA TYR A 114 5.22 2.62 20.08
C TYR A 114 5.62 2.69 18.61
N ARG A 115 6.91 2.99 18.38
CA ARG A 115 7.63 2.73 17.14
C ARG A 115 8.71 1.69 17.39
N GLN A 116 8.78 0.65 16.57
CA GLN A 116 9.76 -0.42 16.67
C GLN A 116 10.52 -0.56 15.35
N ARG A 117 11.84 -0.69 15.42
CA ARG A 117 12.70 -1.05 14.30
C ARG A 117 13.35 -2.39 14.57
N ILE A 118 13.22 -3.32 13.64
CA ILE A 118 13.85 -4.64 13.64
C ILE A 118 14.94 -4.59 12.56
N GLN A 119 16.19 -4.71 12.97
CA GLN A 119 17.33 -4.73 12.07
C GLN A 119 17.58 -6.15 11.53
N GLN A 120 18.35 -6.26 10.44
CA GLN A 120 18.69 -7.54 9.82
C GLN A 120 19.40 -8.50 10.76
N ASP A 121 20.22 -7.97 11.66
CA ASP A 121 20.94 -8.73 12.68
C ASP A 121 20.04 -9.24 13.81
N GLY A 122 18.74 -8.96 13.76
CA GLY A 122 17.75 -9.33 14.79
C GLY A 122 17.69 -8.37 15.97
N VAL A 123 18.52 -7.32 16.02
CA VAL A 123 18.43 -6.29 17.06
C VAL A 123 17.16 -5.50 16.85
N THR A 124 16.35 -5.45 17.91
CA THR A 124 15.07 -4.74 17.91
C THR A 124 15.12 -3.55 18.84
N LYS A 125 14.76 -2.37 18.33
CA LYS A 125 14.65 -1.13 19.12
C LYS A 125 13.21 -0.65 19.13
N THR A 126 12.61 -0.58 20.32
CA THR A 126 11.26 -0.03 20.53
C THR A 126 11.34 1.29 21.28
N ILE A 127 10.63 2.30 20.81
CA ILE A 127 10.44 3.59 21.46
C ILE A 127 8.94 3.72 21.76
N TYR A 128 8.59 3.72 23.04
CA TYR A 128 7.22 3.87 23.50
C TYR A 128 6.79 5.34 23.52
N SER A 129 5.49 5.59 23.47
CA SER A 129 4.89 6.94 23.51
C SER A 129 5.25 7.73 24.77
N ASN A 130 5.54 7.04 25.88
CA ASN A 130 6.04 7.62 27.13
C ASN A 130 7.56 7.91 27.13
N GLY A 131 8.24 7.81 25.98
CA GLY A 131 9.66 8.08 25.82
C GLY A 131 10.61 6.93 26.22
N ILE A 132 10.11 5.86 26.85
CA ILE A 132 10.94 4.70 27.21
C ILE A 132 11.48 4.05 25.94
N GLN A 133 12.77 3.71 25.96
CA GLN A 133 13.43 3.02 24.86
C GLN A 133 13.89 1.64 25.31
N VAL A 134 13.54 0.60 24.56
CA VAL A 134 13.96 -0.78 24.81
C VAL A 134 14.73 -1.28 23.61
N THR A 135 15.95 -1.77 23.83
CA THR A 135 16.74 -2.48 22.82
C THR A 135 16.88 -3.95 23.23
N GLN A 136 16.46 -4.85 22.36
CA GLN A 136 16.56 -6.30 22.52
C GLN A 136 17.58 -6.83 21.52
N TYR A 137 18.51 -7.64 22.00
CA TYR A 137 19.56 -8.25 21.20
C TYR A 137 19.27 -9.75 21.00
N PRO A 138 19.74 -10.36 19.89
CA PRO A 138 19.53 -11.79 19.61
C PRO A 138 20.02 -12.73 20.71
N ASN A 139 21.06 -12.32 21.43
CA ASN A 139 21.61 -13.06 22.58
C ASN A 139 20.74 -13.00 23.86
N GLY A 140 19.56 -12.40 23.80
CA GLY A 140 18.64 -12.24 24.93
C GLY A 140 18.97 -11.05 25.85
N ARG A 141 20.00 -10.25 25.54
CA ARG A 141 20.25 -9.00 26.25
C ARG A 141 19.12 -8.01 25.99
N VAL A 142 18.68 -7.33 27.04
CA VAL A 142 17.69 -6.26 26.99
C VAL A 142 18.22 -5.06 27.73
N ARG A 143 18.28 -3.92 27.03
CA ARG A 143 18.67 -2.62 27.56
C ARG A 143 17.48 -1.66 27.52
N ILE A 144 17.15 -1.06 28.65
CA ILE A 144 16.04 -0.13 28.83
C ILE A 144 16.59 1.24 29.22
N LYS A 145 16.15 2.28 28.52
CA LYS A 145 16.48 3.68 28.81
C LYS A 145 15.21 4.48 29.10
N ASP A 146 15.34 5.47 29.96
CA ASP A 146 14.30 6.48 30.17
C ASP A 146 14.19 7.44 28.96
N GLU A 147 13.25 8.38 29.04
CA GLU A 147 13.02 9.42 28.03
C GLU A 147 14.24 10.33 27.78
N LYS A 148 15.13 10.47 28.77
CA LYS A 148 16.36 11.28 28.71
C LYS A 148 17.55 10.47 28.16
N GLY A 149 17.37 9.17 27.92
CA GLY A 149 18.39 8.26 27.42
C GLY A 149 19.28 7.63 28.50
N ASN A 150 18.99 7.84 29.78
CA ASN A 150 19.72 7.21 30.88
C ASN A 150 19.36 5.73 30.95
N VAL A 151 20.35 4.88 31.20
CA VAL A 151 20.12 3.43 31.30
C VAL A 151 19.45 3.12 32.63
N MET A 152 18.20 2.66 32.59
CA MET A 152 17.48 2.17 33.76
C MET A 152 17.78 0.69 34.02
N ARG A 153 18.02 -0.09 32.96
CA ARG A 153 18.27 -1.52 33.04
C ARG A 153 19.11 -2.03 31.88
N ASP A 154 20.01 -2.96 32.17
CA ASP A 154 20.77 -3.68 31.14
C ASP A 154 21.09 -5.08 31.66
N ARG A 155 20.51 -6.12 31.04
CA ARG A 155 20.69 -7.51 31.49
C ARG A 155 20.44 -8.53 30.38
N ILE A 156 21.02 -9.72 30.51
CA ILE A 156 20.63 -10.89 29.72
C ILE A 156 19.42 -11.55 30.38
N ILE A 157 18.33 -11.71 29.62
CA ILE A 157 17.17 -12.49 30.05
C ILE A 157 17.35 -13.89 29.49
N SER A 158 17.79 -14.83 30.34
CA SER A 158 17.74 -16.26 29.99
C SER A 158 16.30 -16.62 29.68
N LYS A 159 16.03 -17.26 28.53
CA LYS A 159 14.77 -17.99 28.36
C LYS A 159 14.70 -19.01 29.52
N LYS A 160 13.65 -18.94 30.35
CA LYS A 160 13.40 -20.03 31.30
C LYS A 160 13.16 -21.30 30.45
N LYS A 161 13.90 -22.37 30.76
CA LYS A 161 13.62 -23.71 30.25
C LYS A 161 12.20 -24.12 30.60
#